data_AF-A0A662UWI8-F1
#
_entry.id   AF-A0A662UWI8-F1
#
_cell.length_a   1.000
_cell.length_b   1.000
_cell.length_c   1.000
_cell.angle_alpha   90.00
_cell.angle_beta   90.00
_cell.angle_gamma   90.00
#
_symmetry.space_group_name_H-M   'P 1'
#
loop_
_entity.id
_entity.type
_entity.pdbx_description
1 polymer ?
#
loop_
_entity_poly.entity_id
_entity_poly.type
_entity_poly.pdbx_seq_one_letter_code
_entity_poly.pdbx_strand_id
1 'polypeptide(L)'
;MSSEKKDKPSIDIISLISSRLSEILEKYGEFEIELEDAVIEAEELKIVLHPPMLRQLLAKPPVTEELKVVEELLLAEFEEPKFEFVGRVNEVKIGATKSEGGTRDRSFIVGGETLPPVYRLFGIEEAMPHRPIIAIDIFDMRIPLPRAVKQYVDEVMDDPAEWAKKCVKEFNAQMINL
;
A
#
# COMPACT_ATOMS: atom_id res chain seq x y z
N MET A 1 -59.96 50.58 67.47
CA MET A 1 -60.04 50.81 65.99
C MET A 1 -58.61 50.94 65.52
N SER A 2 -58.07 50.21 64.55
CA SER A 2 -58.58 49.18 63.65
C SER A 2 -57.35 48.34 63.26
N SER A 3 -57.54 47.05 63.04
CA SER A 3 -56.51 46.09 62.63
C SER A 3 -56.05 46.33 61.19
N GLU A 4 -54.74 46.38 60.95
CA GLU A 4 -54.16 46.20 59.62
C GLU A 4 -53.27 44.95 59.64
N LYS A 5 -53.80 43.84 59.11
CA LYS A 5 -53.01 42.70 58.66
C LYS A 5 -52.18 43.19 57.47
N LYS A 6 -50.85 43.23 57.61
CA LYS A 6 -49.94 43.38 56.48
C LYS A 6 -49.60 41.98 55.94
N ASP A 7 -50.08 41.70 54.74
CA ASP A 7 -49.70 40.54 53.94
C ASP A 7 -48.18 40.52 53.73
N LYS A 8 -47.57 39.36 54.01
CA LYS A 8 -46.15 39.12 53.72
C LYS A 8 -46.00 38.94 52.20
N PRO A 9 -44.96 39.50 51.57
CA PRO A 9 -44.70 39.25 50.15
C PRO A 9 -44.32 37.77 49.97
N SER A 10 -45.21 36.98 49.38
CA SER A 10 -44.87 35.63 48.94
C SER A 10 -44.05 35.77 47.66
N ILE A 11 -42.74 35.63 47.79
CA ILE A 11 -41.86 35.46 46.63
C ILE A 11 -42.31 34.17 45.95
N ASP A 12 -42.79 34.28 44.71
CA ASP A 12 -43.20 33.13 43.93
C ASP A 12 -41.94 32.42 43.40
N ILE A 13 -41.32 31.65 44.29
CA ILE A 13 -40.06 30.92 44.07
C ILE A 13 -40.14 30.07 42.80
N ILE A 14 -41.35 29.58 42.46
CA ILE A 14 -41.61 28.77 41.28
C ILE A 14 -41.36 29.57 39.98
N SER A 15 -41.76 30.83 39.92
CA SER A 15 -41.55 31.68 38.75
C SER A 15 -40.07 32.03 38.56
N LEU A 16 -39.35 32.22 39.67
CA LEU A 16 -37.93 32.55 39.66
C LEU A 16 -37.08 31.35 39.25
N ILE A 17 -37.41 30.15 39.76
CA ILE A 17 -36.76 28.90 39.38
C ILE A 17 -37.05 28.59 37.91
N SER A 18 -38.31 28.71 37.46
CA SER A 18 -38.69 28.36 36.09
C SER A 18 -38.04 29.24 35.02
N SER A 19 -37.83 30.54 35.29
CA SER A 19 -37.17 31.45 34.35
C SER A 19 -35.68 31.14 34.23
N ARG A 20 -35.00 30.89 35.36
CA ARG A 20 -33.60 30.48 35.40
C ARG A 20 -33.35 29.11 34.76
N LEU A 21 -34.26 28.16 34.97
CA LEU A 21 -34.17 26.82 34.39
C LEU A 21 -34.22 26.85 32.86
N SER A 22 -35.12 27.67 32.30
CA SER A 22 -35.28 27.80 30.84
C SER A 22 -34.03 28.40 30.19
N GLU A 23 -33.43 29.40 30.83
CA GLU A 23 -32.22 30.09 30.36
C GLU A 23 -30.98 29.18 30.37
N ILE A 24 -30.87 28.31 31.38
CA ILE A 24 -29.77 27.33 31.50
C ILE A 24 -29.93 26.21 30.46
N LEU A 25 -31.16 25.75 30.23
CA LEU A 25 -31.47 24.70 29.27
C LEU A 25 -31.12 25.11 27.83
N GLU A 26 -31.46 26.33 27.41
CA GLU A 26 -31.11 26.84 26.08
C GLU A 26 -29.59 26.92 25.87
N LYS A 27 -28.84 27.14 26.95
CA LYS A 27 -27.41 27.44 26.86
C LYS A 27 -26.51 26.21 26.96
N TYR A 28 -26.90 25.20 27.74
CA TYR A 28 -26.01 24.08 28.08
C TYR A 28 -26.56 22.69 27.73
N GLY A 29 -27.84 22.56 27.35
CA GLY A 29 -28.44 21.30 26.91
C GLY A 29 -28.56 20.21 27.98
N GLU A 30 -28.00 20.42 29.18
CA GLU A 30 -28.06 19.55 30.35
C GLU A 30 -28.46 20.39 31.59
N PHE A 31 -29.14 19.77 32.57
CA PHE A 31 -29.46 20.42 33.85
C PHE A 31 -28.87 19.63 35.01
N GLU A 32 -28.19 20.34 35.90
CA GLU A 32 -27.74 19.84 37.20
C GLU A 32 -28.20 20.84 38.26
N ILE A 33 -28.94 20.37 39.27
CA ILE A 33 -29.44 21.21 40.37
C ILE A 33 -28.74 20.75 41.64
N GLU A 34 -27.76 21.52 42.10
CA GLU A 34 -27.16 21.36 43.42
C GLU A 34 -27.73 22.41 44.38
N LEU A 35 -28.25 21.95 45.52
CA LEU A 35 -28.77 22.80 46.59
C LEU A 35 -27.78 22.76 47.77
N GLU A 36 -26.99 23.81 47.93
CA GLU A 36 -26.11 23.98 49.08
C GLU A 36 -26.83 24.75 50.20
N ASP A 37 -26.72 24.26 51.44
CA ASP A 37 -27.30 24.83 52.67
C ASP A 37 -28.81 25.16 52.62
N ALA A 38 -29.61 24.33 51.94
CA ALA A 38 -31.06 24.52 51.84
C ALA A 38 -31.83 23.69 52.90
N VAL A 39 -32.80 24.32 53.58
CA VAL A 39 -33.78 23.65 54.45
C VAL A 39 -35.17 23.80 53.82
N ILE A 40 -35.79 22.67 53.43
CA ILE A 40 -37.10 22.64 52.79
C ILE A 40 -38.10 21.99 53.75
N GLU A 41 -39.09 22.77 54.23
CA GLU A 41 -40.21 22.27 55.01
C GLU A 41 -41.50 22.35 54.17
N ALA A 42 -41.98 21.21 53.68
CA ALA A 42 -43.21 21.11 52.91
C ALA A 42 -43.91 19.76 53.15
N GLU A 43 -45.25 19.74 53.08
CA GLU A 43 -46.03 18.49 53.16
C GLU A 43 -45.95 17.69 51.85
N GLU A 44 -45.85 18.35 50.69
CA GLU A 44 -45.64 17.70 49.39
C GLU A 44 -44.79 18.61 48.47
N LEU A 45 -43.71 18.07 47.92
CA LEU A 45 -42.88 18.73 46.91
C LEU A 45 -43.05 18.02 45.55
N LYS A 46 -43.46 18.77 44.52
CA LYS A 46 -43.61 18.25 43.15
C LYS A 46 -42.72 19.03 42.18
N ILE A 47 -41.82 18.31 41.51
CA ILE A 47 -41.02 18.84 40.40
C ILE A 47 -41.68 18.35 39.11
N VAL A 48 -42.24 19.28 38.33
CA VAL A 48 -42.92 18.96 37.06
C VAL A 48 -42.04 19.39 35.89
N LEU A 49 -41.48 18.42 35.18
CA LEU A 49 -40.75 18.63 33.94
C LEU A 49 -41.73 18.61 32.77
N HIS A 50 -41.89 19.74 32.09
CA HIS A 50 -42.78 19.80 30.93
C HIS A 50 -42.14 19.07 29.72
N PRO A 51 -42.93 18.33 28.90
CA PRO A 51 -42.43 17.55 27.76
C PRO A 51 -41.52 18.26 26.74
N PRO A 52 -41.69 19.57 26.43
CA PRO A 52 -40.77 20.29 25.54
C PRO A 52 -39.34 20.30 26.08
N MET A 53 -39.20 20.41 27.40
CA MET A 53 -37.93 20.45 28.12
C MET A 53 -37.18 19.12 27.99
N LEU A 54 -37.91 18.00 28.14
CA LEU A 54 -37.39 16.65 27.98
C LEU A 54 -36.87 16.40 26.55
N ARG A 55 -37.54 16.99 25.56
CA ARG A 55 -37.16 16.87 24.15
C ARG A 55 -35.87 17.62 23.82
N GLN A 56 -35.60 18.70 24.56
CA GLN A 56 -34.38 19.51 24.41
C GLN A 56 -33.19 18.87 25.15
N LEU A 57 -33.43 18.22 26.29
CA LEU A 57 -32.42 17.42 27.03
C LEU A 57 -32.03 16.12 26.33
N LEU A 58 -32.99 15.45 25.67
CA LEU A 58 -32.75 14.23 24.90
C LEU A 58 -32.30 14.50 23.47
N ALA A 59 -32.39 15.75 23.01
CA ALA A 59 -31.73 16.15 21.79
C ALA A 59 -30.23 16.11 22.07
N LYS A 60 -29.56 15.07 21.57
CA LYS A 60 -28.10 15.10 21.47
C LYS A 60 -27.72 16.49 20.92
N PRO A 61 -26.74 17.19 21.52
CA PRO A 61 -26.18 18.37 20.86
C PRO A 61 -25.88 17.96 19.41
N PRO A 62 -26.10 18.83 18.42
CA PRO A 62 -25.67 18.51 17.07
C PRO A 62 -24.16 18.29 17.15
N VAL A 63 -23.76 17.03 17.28
CA VAL A 63 -22.42 16.57 17.03
C VAL A 63 -22.34 16.67 15.52
N THR A 64 -22.12 17.89 15.05
CA THR A 64 -21.43 18.13 13.80
C THR A 64 -20.00 17.66 14.07
N GLU A 65 -19.81 16.36 14.20
CA GLU A 65 -18.59 15.76 13.70
C GLU A 65 -18.69 16.04 12.20
N GLU A 66 -18.18 17.22 11.82
CA GLU A 66 -17.73 17.45 10.47
C GLU A 66 -16.75 16.31 10.23
N LEU A 67 -17.25 15.24 9.61
CA LEU A 67 -16.43 14.32 8.87
C LEU A 67 -15.61 15.26 8.01
N LYS A 68 -14.34 15.50 8.37
CA LYS A 68 -13.39 16.15 7.49
C LYS A 68 -13.26 15.19 6.34
N VAL A 69 -14.17 15.33 5.38
CA VAL A 69 -14.05 14.73 4.07
C VAL A 69 -12.70 15.22 3.61
N VAL A 70 -11.76 14.30 3.45
CA VAL A 70 -10.45 14.63 2.90
C VAL A 70 -10.73 15.03 1.46
N GLU A 71 -10.95 16.32 1.23
CA GLU A 71 -11.34 16.87 -0.07
C GLU A 71 -10.21 16.71 -1.09
N GLU A 72 -8.97 16.67 -0.60
CA GLU A 72 -7.79 16.57 -1.44
C GLU A 72 -6.75 15.63 -0.79
N LEU A 73 -6.28 14.66 -1.57
CA LEU A 73 -5.20 13.77 -1.15
C LEU A 73 -3.92 14.59 -1.00
N LEU A 74 -3.16 14.33 0.06
CA LEU A 74 -1.83 14.91 0.19
C LEU A 74 -0.99 14.48 -1.02
N LEU A 75 -0.57 15.46 -1.82
CA LEU A 75 0.33 15.22 -2.95
C LEU A 75 1.72 14.92 -2.37
N ALA A 76 2.05 13.65 -2.27
CA ALA A 76 3.40 13.21 -1.92
C ALA A 76 4.18 13.00 -3.21
N GLU A 77 5.35 13.64 -3.32
CA GLU A 77 6.30 13.33 -4.38
C GLU A 77 6.88 11.94 -4.12
N PHE A 78 6.71 11.03 -5.08
CA PHE A 78 7.32 9.72 -5.02
C PHE A 78 8.71 9.78 -5.67
N GLU A 79 9.74 9.57 -4.87
CA GLU A 79 11.09 9.35 -5.37
C GLU A 79 11.37 7.85 -5.44
N GLU A 80 11.75 7.37 -6.62
CA GLU A 80 12.15 5.98 -6.78
C GLU A 80 13.38 5.67 -5.91
N PRO A 81 13.34 4.60 -5.09
CA PRO A 81 14.50 4.21 -4.28
C PRO A 81 15.67 3.84 -5.18
N LYS A 82 16.78 4.57 -5.03
CA LYS A 82 18.04 4.28 -5.71
C LYS A 82 18.76 3.18 -4.94
N PHE A 83 18.84 1.99 -5.53
CA PHE A 83 19.60 0.87 -4.97
C PHE A 83 21.00 0.86 -5.54
N GLU A 84 22.00 0.89 -4.67
CA GLU A 84 23.39 0.71 -5.05
C GLU A 84 23.80 -0.74 -4.83
N PHE A 85 24.30 -1.38 -5.89
CA PHE A 85 24.83 -2.73 -5.85
C PHE A 85 26.35 -2.64 -5.99
N VAL A 86 27.07 -3.01 -4.92
CA VAL A 86 28.54 -2.89 -4.87
C VAL A 86 29.23 -3.99 -5.69
N GLY A 87 28.54 -5.11 -5.93
CA GLY A 87 29.07 -6.25 -6.67
C GLY A 87 28.90 -6.12 -8.18
N ARG A 88 29.88 -6.62 -8.93
CA ARG A 88 29.82 -6.80 -10.38
C ARG A 88 30.10 -8.25 -10.74
N VAL A 89 29.31 -8.82 -11.63
CA VAL A 89 29.55 -10.16 -12.18
C VAL A 89 30.81 -10.12 -13.05
N ASN A 90 31.70 -11.10 -12.87
CA ASN A 90 32.91 -11.19 -13.67
C ASN A 90 32.59 -11.39 -15.16
N GLU A 91 33.31 -10.67 -16.01
CA GLU A 91 33.23 -10.86 -17.45
C GLU A 91 34.11 -12.04 -17.87
N VAL A 92 33.52 -12.96 -18.62
CA VAL A 92 34.21 -14.13 -19.16
C VAL A 92 34.13 -14.09 -20.67
N LYS A 93 35.30 -14.14 -21.31
CA LYS A 93 35.41 -14.27 -22.76
C LYS A 93 35.48 -15.74 -23.16
N ILE A 94 34.61 -16.15 -24.07
CA ILE A 94 34.50 -17.50 -24.61
C ILE A 94 34.86 -17.48 -26.09
N GLY A 95 35.81 -18.33 -26.47
CA GLY A 95 36.32 -18.44 -27.84
C GLY A 95 37.48 -17.47 -28.14
N ALA A 96 38.29 -17.83 -29.14
CA ALA A 96 39.42 -17.05 -29.61
C ALA A 96 39.43 -17.02 -31.15
N THR A 97 39.60 -15.83 -31.71
CA THR A 97 39.67 -15.64 -33.16
C THR A 97 41.08 -15.90 -33.70
N LYS A 98 41.25 -15.92 -35.03
CA LYS A 98 42.56 -16.13 -35.67
C LYS A 98 43.63 -15.12 -35.22
N SER A 99 43.25 -13.87 -34.97
CA SER A 99 44.17 -12.83 -34.44
C SER A 99 44.59 -13.10 -32.99
N GLU A 100 43.83 -13.91 -32.27
CA GLU A 100 44.03 -14.24 -30.86
C GLU A 100 44.65 -15.64 -30.70
N GLY A 101 45.09 -16.26 -31.80
CA GLY A 101 45.68 -17.61 -31.82
C GLY A 101 44.65 -18.76 -31.84
N GLY A 102 43.36 -18.46 -31.97
CA GLY A 102 42.30 -19.46 -32.06
C GLY A 102 41.85 -19.75 -33.50
N THR A 103 40.84 -20.61 -33.62
CA THR A 103 40.26 -21.03 -34.91
C THR A 103 38.83 -20.53 -35.12
N ARG A 104 38.30 -19.72 -34.20
CA ARG A 104 36.91 -19.27 -34.24
C ARG A 104 36.74 -18.02 -35.10
N ASP A 105 35.57 -17.89 -35.70
CA ASP A 105 35.18 -16.72 -36.48
C ASP A 105 34.85 -15.52 -35.57
N ARG A 106 34.33 -15.81 -34.38
CA ARG A 106 33.96 -14.82 -33.37
C ARG A 106 34.27 -15.32 -31.95
N SER A 107 34.26 -14.39 -31.00
CA SER A 107 34.28 -14.65 -29.57
C SER A 107 33.08 -13.97 -28.92
N PHE A 108 32.69 -14.46 -27.75
CA PHE A 108 31.59 -13.91 -26.98
C PHE A 108 32.09 -13.49 -25.60
N ILE A 109 31.48 -12.45 -25.03
CA ILE A 109 31.71 -12.04 -23.65
C ILE A 109 30.38 -12.20 -22.93
N VAL A 110 30.42 -12.81 -21.75
CA VAL A 110 29.26 -12.99 -20.86
C VAL A 110 29.58 -12.42 -19.49
N GLY A 111 28.56 -11.98 -18.75
CA GLY A 111 28.72 -11.40 -17.43
C GLY A 111 28.69 -9.88 -17.43
N GLY A 112 29.38 -9.26 -16.47
CA GLY A 112 29.51 -7.81 -16.37
C GLY A 112 28.32 -7.09 -15.75
N GLU A 113 27.26 -7.80 -15.38
CA GLU A 113 26.05 -7.23 -14.78
C GLU A 113 26.35 -6.61 -13.42
N THR A 114 25.80 -5.42 -13.17
CA THR A 114 25.87 -4.70 -11.89
C THR A 114 24.52 -4.61 -11.19
N LEU A 115 23.42 -4.92 -11.88
CA LEU A 115 22.07 -4.85 -11.37
C LEU A 115 21.32 -6.16 -11.66
N PRO A 116 20.23 -6.45 -10.94
CA PRO A 116 19.36 -7.57 -11.27
C PRO A 116 18.81 -7.51 -12.72
N PRO A 117 18.64 -8.66 -13.40
CA PRO A 117 18.21 -8.71 -14.81
C PRO A 117 16.91 -7.99 -15.14
N VAL A 118 15.99 -7.87 -14.15
CA VAL A 118 14.68 -7.22 -14.33
C VAL A 118 14.81 -5.74 -14.67
N TYR A 119 15.87 -5.06 -14.20
CA TYR A 119 16.10 -3.64 -14.45
C TYR A 119 16.31 -3.30 -15.93
N ARG A 120 16.72 -4.29 -16.72
CA ARG A 120 16.80 -4.14 -18.19
C ARG A 120 15.42 -3.93 -18.83
N LEU A 121 14.35 -4.50 -18.26
CA LEU A 121 12.98 -4.30 -18.75
C LEU A 121 12.49 -2.87 -18.51
N PHE A 122 13.09 -2.18 -17.54
CA PHE A 122 12.85 -0.77 -17.23
C PHE A 122 13.78 0.19 -17.97
N GLY A 123 14.56 -0.31 -18.95
CA GLY A 123 15.40 0.51 -19.82
C GLY A 123 16.80 0.82 -19.28
N ILE A 124 17.23 0.18 -18.21
CA ILE A 124 18.59 0.35 -17.66
C ILE A 124 19.53 -0.63 -18.36
N GLU A 125 20.42 -0.13 -19.22
CA GLU A 125 21.30 -0.95 -20.05
C GLU A 125 22.42 -1.60 -19.23
N GLU A 126 22.91 -0.92 -18.19
CA GLU A 126 23.98 -1.39 -17.29
C GLU A 126 23.59 -2.65 -16.51
N ALA A 127 22.29 -2.93 -16.40
CA ALA A 127 21.79 -4.15 -15.79
C ALA A 127 22.19 -5.42 -16.56
N MET A 128 22.48 -5.29 -17.87
CA MET A 128 22.83 -6.43 -18.72
C MET A 128 23.67 -5.97 -19.92
N PRO A 129 24.95 -5.62 -19.70
CA PRO A 129 25.81 -5.09 -20.75
C PRO A 129 26.08 -6.12 -21.85
N HIS A 130 26.23 -7.40 -21.48
CA HIS A 130 26.36 -8.51 -22.41
C HIS A 130 25.04 -9.28 -22.49
N ARG A 131 24.51 -9.47 -23.70
CA ARG A 131 23.24 -10.19 -23.89
C ARG A 131 23.41 -11.68 -23.56
N PRO A 132 22.39 -12.34 -22.98
CA PRO A 132 22.40 -13.78 -22.77
C PRO A 132 22.61 -14.52 -24.08
N ILE A 133 23.38 -15.59 -24.00
CA ILE A 133 23.81 -16.36 -25.17
C ILE A 133 23.22 -17.75 -25.05
N ILE A 134 22.61 -18.24 -26.14
CA ILE A 134 21.99 -19.56 -26.18
C ILE A 134 22.98 -20.55 -26.81
N ALA A 135 23.34 -21.56 -26.02
CA ALA A 135 24.07 -22.73 -26.47
C ALA A 135 23.10 -23.91 -26.69
N ILE A 136 23.42 -24.78 -27.65
CA ILE A 136 22.69 -26.03 -27.86
C ILE A 136 23.62 -27.20 -27.55
N ASP A 137 23.10 -28.17 -26.81
CA ASP A 137 23.78 -29.42 -26.46
C ASP A 137 23.81 -30.37 -27.66
N ILE A 138 24.98 -30.97 -27.85
CA ILE A 138 25.27 -31.95 -28.90
C ILE A 138 25.96 -33.12 -28.25
N PHE A 139 25.56 -34.32 -28.64
CA PHE A 139 26.09 -35.54 -28.04
C PHE A 139 27.00 -36.24 -29.04
N ASP A 140 28.11 -36.78 -28.53
CA ASP A 140 29.08 -37.59 -29.29
C ASP A 140 28.54 -39.01 -29.63
N MET A 141 27.39 -39.36 -29.07
CA MET A 141 26.70 -40.62 -29.29
C MET A 141 25.19 -40.41 -29.43
N ARG A 142 24.51 -41.38 -30.06
CA ARG A 142 23.06 -41.35 -30.17
C ARG A 142 22.41 -41.55 -28.81
N ILE A 143 21.71 -40.53 -28.32
CA ILE A 143 20.97 -40.58 -27.07
C ILE A 143 19.46 -40.69 -27.29
N PRO A 144 18.70 -41.29 -26.35
CA PRO A 144 17.25 -41.27 -26.41
C PRO A 144 16.72 -39.86 -26.12
N LEU A 145 16.17 -39.20 -27.15
CA LEU A 145 15.50 -37.90 -27.02
C LEU A 145 13.97 -38.05 -27.14
N PRO A 146 13.18 -37.22 -26.43
CA PRO A 146 11.74 -37.14 -26.63
C PRO A 146 11.41 -36.83 -28.09
N ARG A 147 10.34 -37.45 -28.62
CA ARG A 147 9.94 -37.33 -30.04
C ARG A 147 9.86 -35.87 -30.51
N ALA A 148 9.34 -34.98 -29.67
CA ALA A 148 9.18 -33.56 -29.97
C ALA A 148 10.52 -32.85 -30.27
N VAL A 149 11.62 -33.28 -29.66
CA VAL A 149 12.96 -32.73 -29.91
C VAL A 149 13.65 -33.53 -31.01
N LYS A 150 13.60 -34.87 -30.91
CA LYS A 150 14.27 -35.80 -31.82
C LYS A 150 13.94 -35.52 -33.28
N GLN A 151 12.68 -35.23 -33.61
CA GLN A 151 12.24 -34.98 -34.98
C GLN A 151 13.01 -33.86 -35.72
N TYR A 152 13.63 -32.92 -35.00
CA TYR A 152 14.39 -31.82 -35.60
C TYR A 152 15.85 -32.19 -35.89
N VAL A 153 16.38 -33.21 -35.22
CA VAL A 153 17.81 -33.56 -35.25
C VAL A 153 18.09 -35.00 -35.67
N ASP A 154 17.05 -35.83 -35.86
CA ASP A 154 17.16 -37.29 -36.06
C ASP A 154 18.13 -37.69 -37.19
N GLU A 155 18.19 -36.89 -38.25
CA GLU A 155 19.04 -37.08 -39.42
C GLU A 155 20.53 -36.78 -39.19
N VAL A 156 20.86 -36.00 -38.14
CA VAL A 156 22.23 -35.62 -37.79
C VAL A 156 22.72 -36.24 -36.48
N MET A 157 21.89 -37.04 -35.78
CA MET A 157 22.23 -37.61 -34.47
C MET A 157 23.42 -38.58 -34.48
N ASP A 158 23.83 -39.10 -35.65
CA ASP A 158 24.98 -40.00 -35.78
C ASP A 158 26.28 -39.26 -36.14
N ASP A 159 26.23 -37.96 -36.43
CA ASP A 159 27.39 -37.13 -36.75
C ASP A 159 27.35 -35.82 -35.94
N PRO A 160 28.13 -35.71 -34.84
CA PRO A 160 28.16 -34.52 -33.99
C PRO A 160 28.57 -33.24 -34.73
N ALA A 161 29.40 -33.35 -35.77
CA ALA A 161 29.84 -32.20 -36.54
C ALA A 161 28.72 -31.67 -37.45
N GLU A 162 27.97 -32.55 -38.11
CA GLU A 162 26.78 -32.14 -38.87
C GLU A 162 25.66 -31.67 -37.95
N TRP A 163 25.50 -32.27 -36.77
CA TRP A 163 24.57 -31.77 -35.74
C TRP A 163 24.94 -30.35 -35.33
N ALA A 164 26.22 -30.06 -35.08
CA ALA A 164 26.68 -28.71 -34.74
C ALA A 164 26.39 -27.70 -35.85
N LYS A 165 26.65 -28.07 -37.09
CA LYS A 165 26.35 -27.22 -38.25
C LYS A 165 24.85 -26.96 -38.37
N LYS A 166 24.01 -27.97 -38.15
CA LYS A 166 22.56 -27.82 -38.17
C LYS A 166 22.09 -26.86 -37.08
N CYS A 167 22.57 -27.03 -35.85
CA CYS A 167 22.23 -26.16 -34.73
C CYS A 167 22.57 -24.69 -34.98
N VAL A 168 23.74 -24.40 -35.56
CA VAL A 168 24.13 -23.03 -35.89
C VAL A 168 23.30 -22.47 -37.05
N LYS A 169 23.06 -23.25 -38.11
CA LYS A 169 22.41 -22.76 -39.33
C LYS A 169 20.89 -22.64 -39.22
N GLU A 170 20.23 -23.62 -38.61
CA GLU A 170 18.77 -23.72 -38.56
C GLU A 170 18.19 -23.19 -37.25
N PHE A 171 18.86 -23.44 -36.11
CA PHE A 171 18.39 -23.00 -34.79
C PHE A 171 19.06 -21.70 -34.31
N ASN A 172 19.96 -21.14 -35.12
CA ASN A 172 20.71 -19.91 -34.80
C ASN A 172 21.42 -20.00 -33.43
N ALA A 173 21.95 -21.20 -33.11
CA ALA A 173 22.74 -21.41 -31.91
C ALA A 173 23.97 -20.50 -31.92
N GLN A 174 24.17 -19.75 -30.84
CA GLN A 174 25.31 -18.85 -30.71
C GLN A 174 26.55 -19.57 -30.21
N MET A 175 26.36 -20.61 -29.39
CA MET A 175 27.42 -21.49 -28.91
C MET A 175 27.00 -22.96 -29.03
N ILE A 176 27.98 -23.85 -29.01
CA ILE A 176 27.77 -25.30 -28.98
C ILE A 176 28.32 -25.81 -27.65
N ASN A 177 27.53 -26.63 -26.96
CA ASN A 177 27.98 -27.45 -25.85
C ASN A 177 28.09 -28.88 -26.36
N LEU A 178 29.27 -29.47 -26.29
CA LEU A 178 29.59 -30.79 -26.83
C LEU A 178 30.05 -31.71 -25.70
#